data_AF-A0A7S1GW61-F1
#
_entry.id   AF-A0A7S1GW61-F1
#
_cell.length_a   1.000
_cell.length_b   1.000
_cell.length_c   1.000
_cell.angle_alpha   90.00
_cell.angle_beta   90.00
_cell.angle_gamma   90.00
#
_symmetry.space_group_name_H-M   'P 1'
#
loop_
_entity.id
_entity.type
_entity.pdbx_description
1 polymer ?
#
loop_
_entity_poly.entity_id
_entity_poly.type
_entity_poly.pdbx_seq_one_letter_code
_entity_poly.pdbx_strand_id
1 'polypeptide(L)'
;GLVRTDPTKTYPCSSLGPYLLVVALRDCVQLLSLHQSATELVVLETGMEVAVESLVGSLVCTDGGRIMVGCSDGNVYELHYFQASAPALSISSFWRPAKMRKTSCQGLRWGELARKVTSLWQPYAADPVMLMAYDNSRHMVYAITQSNSAAAAAAVGGGA
;
A
#
# COMPACT_ATOMS: atom_id res chain seq x y z
N GLY A 1 -10.74 -1.42 1.57
CA GLY A 1 -10.44 -2.65 0.82
C GLY A 1 -10.37 -3.82 1.78
N LEU A 2 -10.64 -5.04 1.32
CA LEU A 2 -10.50 -6.25 2.12
C LEU A 2 -9.27 -7.02 1.62
N VAL A 3 -8.36 -7.37 2.50
CA VAL A 3 -7.14 -8.11 2.16
C VAL A 3 -7.02 -9.36 3.01
N ARG A 4 -6.64 -10.47 2.40
CA ARG A 4 -6.31 -11.68 3.15
C ARG A 4 -4.98 -11.50 3.87
N THR A 5 -4.87 -11.97 5.10
CA THR A 5 -3.58 -11.99 5.78
C THR A 5 -2.69 -13.05 5.14
N ASP A 6 -1.45 -12.68 4.85
CA ASP A 6 -0.40 -13.54 4.36
C ASP A 6 0.01 -14.53 5.48
N PRO A 7 -0.32 -15.82 5.35
CA PRO A 7 -0.05 -16.81 6.40
C PRO A 7 1.46 -17.07 6.59
N THR A 8 2.29 -16.63 5.65
CA THR A 8 3.75 -16.79 5.74
C THR A 8 4.40 -15.72 6.62
N LYS A 9 3.66 -14.66 6.97
CA LYS A 9 4.17 -13.54 7.76
C LYS A 9 3.72 -13.62 9.21
N THR A 10 4.60 -13.19 10.09
CA THR A 10 4.27 -12.96 11.49
C THR A 10 3.76 -11.53 11.68
N TYR A 11 2.75 -11.41 12.52
CA TYR A 11 2.01 -10.17 12.70
C TYR A 11 2.13 -9.64 14.12
N PRO A 12 2.18 -8.30 14.30
CA PRO A 12 2.40 -7.69 15.61
C PRO A 12 1.18 -7.79 16.54
N CYS A 13 0.07 -8.38 16.08
CA CYS A 13 -1.20 -8.44 16.80
C CYS A 13 -1.62 -9.91 16.94
N SER A 14 -1.80 -10.38 18.19
CA SER A 14 -2.24 -11.75 18.49
C SER A 14 -3.69 -12.03 18.09
N SER A 15 -4.49 -10.98 17.89
CA SER A 15 -5.89 -11.04 17.45
C SER A 15 -6.06 -10.73 15.95
N LEU A 16 -4.99 -10.88 15.16
CA LEU A 16 -5.10 -10.71 13.71
C LEU A 16 -5.90 -11.87 13.10
N GLY A 17 -7.01 -11.54 12.45
CA GLY A 17 -7.89 -12.48 11.79
C GLY A 17 -7.38 -12.90 10.42
N PRO A 18 -8.15 -13.76 9.71
CA PRO A 18 -7.83 -14.17 8.34
C PRO A 18 -7.92 -13.04 7.31
N TYR A 19 -8.60 -11.95 7.67
CA TYR A 19 -8.77 -10.79 6.81
C TYR A 19 -8.45 -9.49 7.56
N LEU A 20 -7.91 -8.53 6.82
CA LEU A 20 -7.77 -7.14 7.26
C LEU A 20 -8.69 -6.25 6.43
N LEU A 21 -9.41 -5.40 7.12
CA LEU A 21 -10.11 -4.27 6.55
C LEU A 21 -9.12 -3.09 6.46
N VAL A 22 -8.80 -2.71 5.23
CA VAL A 22 -7.95 -1.56 4.93
C VAL A 22 -8.82 -0.32 4.76
N VAL A 23 -8.63 0.66 5.62
CA VAL A 23 -9.38 1.92 5.60
C VAL A 23 -8.42 3.05 5.26
N ALA A 24 -8.65 3.70 4.12
CA ALA A 24 -7.93 4.90 3.74
C ALA A 24 -8.69 6.12 4.27
N LEU A 25 -8.06 6.86 5.17
CA LEU A 25 -8.53 8.15 5.69
C LEU A 25 -7.81 9.28 4.95
N ARG A 26 -8.15 10.52 5.30
CA ARG A 26 -7.58 11.72 4.66
C ARG A 26 -6.06 11.78 4.81
N ASP A 27 -5.57 11.45 6.00
CA ASP A 27 -4.18 11.68 6.41
C ASP A 27 -3.42 10.38 6.73
N CYS A 28 -4.12 9.23 6.77
CA CYS A 28 -3.51 7.94 7.06
C CYS A 28 -4.26 6.77 6.43
N VAL A 29 -3.62 5.62 6.38
CA VAL A 29 -4.24 4.32 6.08
C VAL A 29 -4.13 3.45 7.32
N GLN A 30 -5.26 2.92 7.77
CA GLN A 30 -5.39 2.05 8.94
C GLN A 30 -5.77 0.63 8.53
N LEU A 31 -5.26 -0.35 9.27
CA LEU A 31 -5.61 -1.76 9.13
C LEU A 31 -6.42 -2.21 10.35
N LEU A 32 -7.60 -2.76 10.11
CA LEU A 32 -8.45 -3.33 11.14
C LEU A 32 -8.55 -4.83 10.90
N SER A 33 -8.51 -5.62 11.97
CA SER A 33 -8.65 -7.07 11.92
C SER A 33 -10.12 -7.43 11.80
N LEU A 34 -10.45 -8.25 10.81
CA LEU A 34 -11.82 -8.67 10.55
C LEU A 34 -11.99 -10.15 10.91
N HIS A 35 -12.90 -10.41 11.84
CA HIS A 35 -13.29 -11.75 12.24
C HIS A 35 -14.75 -11.98 11.88
N GLN A 36 -15.00 -13.06 11.14
CA GLN A 36 -16.36 -13.48 10.81
C GLN A 36 -16.67 -14.74 11.61
N SER A 37 -17.70 -14.67 12.44
CA SER A 37 -18.34 -15.84 13.05
C SER A 37 -19.56 -16.25 12.22
N ALA A 38 -20.26 -17.31 12.62
CA ALA A 38 -21.47 -17.74 11.91
C ALA A 38 -22.61 -16.69 11.95
N THR A 39 -22.59 -15.80 12.94
CA THR A 39 -23.70 -14.86 13.21
C THR A 39 -23.26 -13.41 13.23
N GLU A 40 -21.96 -13.12 13.35
CA GLU A 40 -21.46 -11.78 13.61
C GLU A 40 -20.17 -11.49 12.84
N LEU A 41 -19.97 -10.21 12.54
CA LEU A 41 -18.76 -9.67 11.96
C LEU A 41 -18.14 -8.72 12.97
N VAL A 42 -16.99 -9.12 13.51
CA VAL A 42 -16.27 -8.41 14.56
C VAL A 42 -15.07 -7.71 13.94
N VAL A 43 -14.99 -6.40 14.14
CA VAL A 43 -13.87 -5.55 13.70
C VAL A 43 -13.04 -5.19 14.91
N LEU A 44 -11.76 -5.54 14.89
CA LEU A 44 -10.81 -5.27 15.98
C LEU A 44 -9.72 -4.32 15.51
N GLU A 45 -9.36 -3.36 16.35
CA GLU A 45 -8.24 -2.46 16.08
C GLU A 45 -6.91 -3.21 16.17
N THR A 46 -6.03 -3.00 15.19
CA THR A 46 -4.68 -3.61 15.19
C THR A 46 -3.60 -2.64 15.67
N GLY A 47 -3.90 -1.34 15.69
CA GLY A 47 -2.92 -0.26 15.87
C GLY A 47 -1.87 -0.18 14.75
N MET A 48 -2.13 -0.78 13.59
CA MET A 48 -1.32 -0.61 12.38
C MET A 48 -1.88 0.55 11.55
N GLU A 49 -1.10 1.62 11.49
CA GLU A 49 -1.42 2.84 10.76
C GLU A 49 -0.17 3.37 10.07
N VAL A 50 -0.35 3.93 8.88
CA VAL A 50 0.70 4.64 8.15
C VAL A 50 0.15 5.98 7.67
N ALA A 51 0.90 7.05 7.92
CA ALA A 51 0.55 8.38 7.42
C ALA A 51 0.67 8.42 5.88
N VAL A 52 -0.24 9.15 5.24
CA VAL A 52 -0.18 9.46 3.82
C VAL A 52 -0.06 10.97 3.63
N GLU A 53 0.91 11.37 2.82
CA GLU A 53 1.19 12.78 2.49
C GLU A 53 0.27 13.30 1.38
N SER A 54 -0.59 12.45 0.82
CA SER A 54 -1.46 12.73 -0.31
C SER A 54 -2.73 11.91 -0.20
N LEU A 55 -3.82 12.42 -0.77
CA LEU A 55 -5.13 11.76 -0.70
C LEU A 55 -5.06 10.43 -1.42
N VAL A 56 -5.57 9.37 -0.77
CA VAL A 56 -5.69 8.05 -1.40
C VAL A 56 -6.92 8.05 -2.30
N GLY A 57 -6.71 7.91 -3.60
CA GLY A 57 -7.78 7.87 -4.61
C GLY A 57 -8.26 6.46 -4.92
N SER A 58 -7.36 5.47 -4.88
CA SER A 58 -7.72 4.07 -5.11
C SER A 58 -6.88 3.13 -4.26
N LEU A 59 -7.41 1.93 -4.02
CA LEU A 59 -6.79 0.92 -3.19
C LEU A 59 -7.06 -0.46 -3.74
N VAL A 60 -6.02 -1.28 -3.83
CA VAL A 60 -6.10 -2.66 -4.29
C VAL A 60 -5.33 -3.57 -3.36
N CYS A 61 -5.85 -4.78 -3.20
CA CYS A 61 -5.27 -5.80 -2.35
C CYS A 61 -5.00 -7.04 -3.20
N THR A 62 -3.90 -7.74 -2.91
CA THR A 62 -3.56 -9.00 -3.57
C THR A 62 -3.94 -10.18 -2.70
N ASP A 63 -4.14 -11.35 -3.32
CA ASP A 63 -4.42 -12.61 -2.60
C ASP A 63 -3.28 -13.01 -1.64
N GLY A 64 -2.04 -12.58 -1.97
CA GLY A 64 -0.85 -12.75 -1.13
C GLY A 64 -0.71 -11.69 -0.02
N GLY A 65 -1.80 -10.99 0.30
CA GLY A 65 -1.85 -10.04 1.41
C GLY A 65 -1.12 -8.72 1.18
N ARG A 66 -0.75 -8.39 -0.06
CA ARG A 66 -0.13 -7.08 -0.34
C ARG A 66 -1.20 -6.02 -0.50
N ILE A 67 -0.89 -4.80 -0.10
CA ILE A 67 -1.80 -3.67 -0.16
C ILE A 67 -1.11 -2.60 -0.98
N MET A 68 -1.81 -2.09 -1.99
CA MET A 68 -1.33 -1.02 -2.84
C MET A 68 -2.32 0.12 -2.85
N VAL A 69 -1.79 1.34 -2.79
CA VAL A 69 -2.59 2.58 -2.76
C VAL A 69 -2.14 3.52 -3.85
N GLY A 70 -3.09 3.99 -4.63
CA GLY A 70 -2.91 5.04 -5.62
C GLY A 70 -3.31 6.38 -5.02
N CYS A 71 -2.43 7.37 -5.14
CA CYS A 71 -2.57 8.66 -4.49
C CYS A 71 -2.81 9.80 -5.49
N SER A 72 -3.27 10.94 -4.97
CA SER A 72 -3.52 12.17 -5.73
C SER A 72 -2.25 12.83 -6.30
N ASP A 73 -1.08 12.37 -5.88
CA ASP A 73 0.22 12.77 -6.39
C ASP A 73 0.69 11.90 -7.57
N GLY A 74 -0.21 11.12 -8.16
CA GLY A 74 0.05 10.25 -9.30
C GLY A 74 0.92 9.04 -9.01
N ASN A 75 1.21 8.77 -7.73
CA ASN A 75 2.06 7.67 -7.33
C ASN A 75 1.26 6.49 -6.79
N VAL A 76 1.85 5.30 -6.97
CA VAL A 76 1.39 4.07 -6.34
C VAL A 76 2.38 3.66 -5.26
N TYR A 77 1.86 3.32 -4.10
CA TYR A 77 2.64 2.88 -2.96
C TYR A 77 2.23 1.48 -2.52
N GLU A 78 3.20 0.65 -2.15
CA GLU A 78 2.98 -0.61 -1.45
C GLU A 78 3.06 -0.38 0.06
N LEU A 79 2.06 -0.89 0.79
CA LEU A 79 2.00 -0.83 2.24
C LEU A 79 2.46 -2.18 2.82
N HIS A 80 3.55 -2.15 3.56
CA HIS A 80 4.09 -3.31 4.27
C HIS A 80 3.71 -3.23 5.74
N TYR A 81 3.12 -4.30 6.25
CA TYR A 81 2.78 -4.46 7.65
C TYR A 81 3.52 -5.70 8.16
N PHE A 82 4.42 -5.51 9.12
CA PHE A 82 5.27 -6.57 9.66
C PHE A 82 5.42 -6.40 11.17
N GLN A 83 5.57 -7.52 11.88
CA GLN A 83 6.10 -7.49 13.23
C GLN A 83 7.57 -7.11 13.15
N ALA A 84 7.97 -6.00 13.77
CA ALA A 84 9.38 -5.69 13.96
C ALA A 84 9.97 -6.73 14.93
N SER A 85 10.45 -7.86 14.40
CA SER A 85 11.19 -8.87 15.17
C SER A 85 12.63 -8.45 15.49
N ALA A 86 13.05 -7.27 15.04
CA ALA A 86 14.22 -6.56 15.54
C ALA A 86 14.00 -5.05 15.34
N PRO A 87 14.46 -4.19 16.28
CA PRO A 87 14.51 -2.76 16.03
C PRO A 87 15.42 -2.57 14.81
N ALA A 88 14.85 -2.14 13.68
CA ALA A 88 15.66 -1.59 12.61
C ALA A 88 16.52 -0.50 13.26
N LEU A 89 17.84 -0.65 13.20
CA LEU A 89 18.85 0.32 13.65
C LEU A 89 18.79 1.57 12.78
N SER A 90 17.62 2.19 12.71
CA SER A 90 17.42 3.52 12.17
C SER A 90 17.15 4.42 13.38
N ILE A 91 18.00 5.43 13.51
CA ILE A 91 18.05 6.39 14.62
C ILE A 91 16.72 7.15 14.75
N SER A 92 15.88 7.14 13.70
CA SER A 92 14.52 7.71 13.71
C SER A 92 13.44 6.81 14.35
N SER A 93 13.74 5.54 14.66
CA SER A 93 12.77 4.53 15.12
C SER A 93 12.73 4.35 16.64
N PHE A 94 13.58 5.08 17.36
CA PHE A 94 13.78 4.88 18.80
C PHE A 94 12.55 5.21 19.65
N TRP A 95 11.64 6.05 19.15
CA TRP A 95 10.47 6.52 19.91
C TRP A 95 9.14 5.85 19.51
N ARG A 96 9.09 5.10 18.39
CA ARG A 96 7.96 4.24 18.00
C ARG A 96 8.45 3.13 17.03
N PRO A 97 8.37 1.84 17.39
CA PRO A 97 8.55 0.76 16.42
C PRO A 97 7.44 0.87 15.36
N ALA A 98 7.80 1.15 14.11
CA ALA A 98 6.83 1.27 13.03
C ALA A 98 6.27 -0.11 12.67
N LYS A 99 5.02 -0.38 13.06
CA LYS A 99 4.28 -1.62 12.73
C LYS A 99 3.88 -1.69 11.24
N MET A 100 4.03 -0.59 10.53
CA MET A 100 3.64 -0.42 9.14
C MET A 100 4.61 0.53 8.43
N ARG A 101 4.94 0.25 7.17
CA ARG A 101 5.83 1.04 6.33
C ARG A 101 5.21 1.21 4.93
N LYS A 102 5.33 2.41 4.37
CA LYS A 102 4.99 2.70 2.97
C LYS A 102 6.27 2.66 2.12
N THR A 103 6.22 1.98 0.98
CA THR A 103 7.28 1.99 -0.04
C THR A 103 6.71 2.51 -1.35
N SER A 104 7.39 3.45 -2.00
CA SER A 104 7.01 3.92 -3.33
C SER A 104 7.31 2.85 -4.37
N CYS A 105 6.32 2.50 -5.20
CA CYS A 105 6.49 1.53 -6.29
C CYS A 105 7.15 2.16 -7.54
N GLN A 106 7.80 3.33 -7.40
CA GLN A 106 8.48 4.07 -8.47
C GLN A 106 9.67 3.32 -9.12
N GLY A 107 9.93 2.06 -8.76
CA GLY A 107 10.88 1.16 -9.42
C GLY A 107 10.55 0.77 -10.87
N LEU A 108 9.60 1.43 -11.54
CA LEU A 108 9.43 1.39 -13.00
C LEU A 108 10.57 2.22 -13.63
N ARG A 109 11.70 1.53 -13.83
CA ARG A 109 13.07 1.98 -14.20
C ARG A 109 13.28 2.88 -15.44
N TRP A 110 12.26 3.54 -15.96
CA TRP A 110 12.42 4.56 -17.03
C TRP A 110 12.05 5.98 -16.57
N GLY A 111 11.32 6.12 -15.46
CA GLY A 111 10.84 7.42 -14.98
C GLY A 111 11.87 8.26 -14.22
N GLU A 112 12.77 7.67 -13.43
CA GLU A 112 13.66 8.42 -12.53
C GLU A 112 14.74 9.24 -13.24
N LEU A 113 15.29 8.73 -14.36
CA LEU A 113 16.27 9.47 -15.15
C LEU A 113 15.60 10.60 -15.95
N ALA A 114 14.40 10.35 -16.49
CA ALA A 114 13.59 11.37 -17.12
C ALA A 114 13.20 12.47 -16.11
N ARG A 115 12.79 12.09 -14.89
CA ARG A 115 12.38 13.01 -13.82
C ARG A 115 13.52 13.92 -13.33
N LYS A 116 14.77 13.45 -13.36
CA LYS A 116 15.94 14.26 -13.00
C LYS A 116 16.32 15.29 -14.07
N VAL A 117 15.99 15.01 -15.34
CA VAL A 117 16.32 15.90 -16.48
C VAL A 117 15.17 16.86 -16.78
N THR A 118 13.91 16.48 -16.52
CA THR A 118 12.72 17.32 -16.76
C THR A 118 12.31 18.21 -15.58
N SER A 119 12.78 17.96 -14.35
CA SER A 119 12.45 18.79 -13.18
C SER A 119 13.06 20.19 -13.19
N LEU A 120 13.87 20.53 -14.19
CA LEU A 120 14.43 21.88 -14.36
C LEU A 120 13.52 22.82 -15.16
N TRP A 121 12.47 22.32 -15.83
CA TRP A 121 11.75 23.13 -16.84
C TRP A 121 10.22 23.10 -16.80
N GLN A 122 9.56 22.34 -15.92
CA GLN A 122 8.11 22.46 -15.73
C GLN A 122 7.69 21.82 -14.39
N PRO A 123 6.88 22.52 -13.55
CA PRO A 123 6.17 21.84 -12.48
C PRO A 123 5.12 20.94 -13.13
N TYR A 124 5.47 19.67 -13.37
CA TYR A 124 4.48 18.68 -13.78
C TYR A 124 3.45 18.61 -12.65
N ALA A 125 2.24 19.11 -12.90
CA ALA A 125 1.10 18.82 -12.04
C ALA A 125 0.97 17.29 -12.01
N ALA A 126 1.12 16.71 -10.82
CA ALA A 126 1.04 15.27 -10.69
C ALA A 126 -0.37 14.80 -11.09
N ASP A 127 -0.46 13.84 -12.00
CA ASP A 127 -1.73 13.34 -12.53
C ASP A 127 -2.31 12.27 -11.59
N PRO A 128 -3.42 12.53 -10.87
CA PRO A 128 -3.93 11.65 -9.82
C PRO A 128 -4.22 10.23 -10.30
N VAL A 129 -3.92 9.22 -9.48
CA VAL A 129 -4.34 7.84 -9.75
C VAL A 129 -5.82 7.70 -9.42
N MET A 130 -6.64 7.47 -10.46
CA MET A 130 -8.10 7.39 -10.35
C MET A 130 -8.59 5.97 -10.10
N LEU A 131 -7.98 4.99 -10.76
CA LEU A 131 -8.38 3.59 -10.67
C LEU A 131 -7.16 2.70 -10.62
N MET A 132 -7.25 1.65 -9.81
CA MET A 132 -6.29 0.56 -9.81
C MET A 132 -7.00 -0.78 -9.89
N ALA A 133 -6.36 -1.75 -10.54
CA ALA A 133 -6.81 -3.13 -10.60
C ALA A 133 -5.62 -4.07 -10.48
N TYR A 134 -5.80 -5.20 -9.80
CA TYR A 134 -4.80 -6.26 -9.72
C TYR A 134 -5.28 -7.48 -10.47
N ASP A 135 -4.43 -7.99 -11.34
CA ASP A 135 -4.63 -9.24 -12.06
C ASP A 135 -3.86 -10.35 -11.35
N ASN A 136 -4.60 -11.18 -10.62
CA ASN A 136 -4.08 -12.33 -9.88
C ASN A 136 -3.37 -13.33 -10.80
N SER A 137 -3.79 -13.47 -12.06
CA SER A 137 -3.25 -14.48 -12.98
C SER A 137 -1.88 -14.11 -13.53
N ARG A 138 -1.62 -12.81 -13.70
CA ARG A 138 -0.36 -12.27 -14.22
C ARG A 138 0.51 -11.63 -13.15
N HIS A 139 0.02 -11.58 -11.92
CA HIS A 139 0.62 -10.83 -10.82
C HIS A 139 0.97 -9.39 -11.22
N MET A 140 0.05 -8.72 -11.94
CA MET A 140 0.25 -7.36 -12.43
C MET A 140 -0.76 -6.39 -11.84
N VAL A 141 -0.30 -5.17 -11.56
CA VAL A 141 -1.13 -4.06 -11.11
C VAL A 141 -1.25 -3.08 -12.25
N TYR A 142 -2.49 -2.70 -12.55
CA TYR A 142 -2.83 -1.68 -13.51
C TYR A 142 -3.26 -0.42 -12.76
N ALA A 143 -2.78 0.74 -13.18
CA ALA A 143 -3.19 2.04 -12.67
C ALA A 143 -3.61 2.95 -13.82
N ILE A 144 -4.73 3.65 -13.66
CA ILE A 144 -5.24 4.64 -14.61
C ILE A 144 -5.25 5.99 -13.90
N THR A 145 -4.69 7.00 -14.56
CA THR A 145 -4.62 8.37 -14.03
C THR A 145 -5.70 9.25 -14.68
N GLN A 146 -5.91 10.46 -14.14
CA GLN A 146 -6.99 11.34 -14.59
C GLN A 146 -6.81 11.82 -16.04
N SER A 147 -5.58 12.14 -16.45
CA SER A 147 -5.28 12.65 -17.79
C SER A 147 -4.94 11.56 -18.80
N ASN A 148 -4.55 10.37 -18.34
CA ASN A 148 -4.08 9.28 -19.19
C ASN A 148 -5.01 8.07 -19.10
N SER A 149 -5.84 7.89 -20.14
CA SER A 149 -6.74 6.74 -20.27
C SER A 149 -6.01 5.42 -20.56
N ALA A 150 -4.70 5.45 -20.76
CA ALA A 150 -3.86 4.26 -20.91
C ALA A 150 -3.43 3.74 -19.53
N ALA A 151 -3.75 2.48 -19.25
CA ALA A 151 -3.37 1.82 -18.00
C ALA A 151 -1.86 1.57 -17.95
N ALA A 152 -1.19 2.06 -16.90
CA ALA A 152 0.18 1.69 -16.58
C ALA A 152 0.18 0.34 -15.85
N ALA A 153 0.95 -0.63 -16.35
CA ALA A 153 1.07 -1.96 -15.75
C ALA A 153 2.43 -2.15 -15.06
N ALA A 154 2.42 -2.67 -13.83
CA ALA A 154 3.61 -3.02 -13.08
C ALA A 154 3.53 -4.47 -12.60
N ALA A 155 4.60 -5.25 -12.83
CA ALA A 155 4.72 -6.58 -12.26
C ALA A 155 4.93 -6.48 -10.75
N VAL A 156 4.13 -7.23 -9.99
CA VAL A 156 4.29 -7.34 -8.53
C VAL A 156 5.32 -8.43 -8.27
N GLY A 157 6.57 -8.03 -8.05
CA GLY A 157 7.68 -8.96 -7.84
C GLY A 157 7.40 -9.93 -6.69
N GLY A 158 7.51 -11.24 -6.96
CA GLY A 158 7.41 -12.29 -5.95
C GLY A 158 8.67 -12.31 -5.07
N GLY A 159 8.54 -11.91 -3.81
CA GLY A 159 9.51 -12.26 -2.79
C GLY A 159 9.09 -13.62 -2.25
N ALA A 160 9.86 -14.65 -2.58
CA ALA A 160 9.84 -15.93 -1.88
C ALA A 160 10.60 -15.79 -0.56
#